data_AF-A0A4P8XWL8-F1
#
_entry.id   AF-A0A4P8XWL8-F1
#
_cell.length_a   1.000
_cell.length_b   1.000
_cell.length_c   1.000
_cell.angle_alpha   90.00
_cell.angle_beta   90.00
_cell.angle_gamma   90.00
#
_symmetry.space_group_name_H-M   'P 1'
#
loop_
_entity.id
_entity.type
_entity.pdbx_description
1 polymer ?
#
loop_
_entity_poly.entity_id
_entity_poly.type
_entity_poly.pdbx_seq_one_letter_code
_entity_poly.pdbx_strand_id
1 'polypeptide(L)'
;MKINIYQINHERDDKRLMFFGLDEVQKLTGSKMVKAEIYDKIFSGDVDCHSLEDVYRKFNEEHPAGYKGRSLSVSDVVEIIESNNTEKGFYYCDNFGFKTISFAPEKAQDTVSKNQITVLYLQVGKLPQTVSIDNSLEAMQRLVGGYIEEYMPFDDEVALICNEEGKMNGSSLNRAVYDEHSKEMIEIIAGDFFIAYAPVGSENFKSLPKDLEKKYAEKFKYPERFYKQNGQIKAYPVKPKNRDMER
;
A
#
# COMPACT_ATOMS: atom_id res chain seq x y z
N MET A 1 4.51 -13.79 8.63
CA MET A 1 4.29 -13.18 9.96
C MET A 1 3.65 -11.81 9.74
N LYS A 2 2.62 -11.44 10.48
CA LYS A 2 2.02 -10.10 10.44
C LYS A 2 2.56 -9.27 11.60
N ILE A 3 3.17 -8.13 11.30
CA ILE A 3 3.87 -7.30 12.29
C ILE A 3 3.57 -5.80 12.14
N ASN A 4 3.82 -5.07 13.23
CA ASN A 4 4.04 -3.62 13.20
C ASN A 4 5.44 -3.29 13.72
N ILE A 5 6.01 -2.18 13.27
CA ILE A 5 7.27 -1.66 13.81
C ILE A 5 7.06 -0.22 14.28
N TYR A 6 7.58 0.06 15.47
CA TYR A 6 7.54 1.35 16.11
C TYR A 6 8.96 1.85 16.34
N GLN A 7 9.21 3.11 15.98
CA GLN A 7 10.47 3.79 16.22
C GLN A 7 10.26 5.09 16.99
N ILE A 8 11.21 5.44 17.86
CA ILE A 8 11.17 6.70 18.59
C ILE A 8 11.24 7.87 17.60
N ASN A 9 10.35 8.84 17.75
CA ASN A 9 10.41 10.09 17.03
C ASN A 9 11.31 11.08 17.77
N HIS A 10 12.35 11.58 17.10
CA HIS A 10 13.34 12.47 17.71
C HIS A 10 12.73 13.76 18.29
N GLU A 11 11.68 14.31 17.68
CA GLU A 11 11.02 15.53 18.17
C GLU A 11 10.22 15.31 19.46
N ARG A 12 9.83 14.06 19.74
CA ARG A 12 9.10 13.67 20.97
C ARG A 12 9.99 12.98 21.99
N ASP A 13 11.27 12.82 21.71
CA ASP A 13 12.24 12.13 22.57
C ASP A 13 13.01 13.08 23.49
N ASP A 14 12.30 13.74 24.41
CA ASP A 14 12.86 14.73 25.34
C ASP A 14 14.04 14.18 26.16
N LYS A 15 14.07 12.87 26.40
CA LYS A 15 15.08 12.18 27.22
C LYS A 15 16.19 11.54 26.39
N ARG A 16 16.17 11.67 25.06
CA ARG A 16 17.14 11.07 24.12
C ARG A 16 17.34 9.58 24.36
N LEU A 17 16.24 8.85 24.46
CA LEU A 17 16.19 7.41 24.72
C LEU A 17 16.46 6.58 23.46
N MET A 18 16.47 7.20 22.28
CA MET A 18 16.83 6.52 21.04
C MET A 18 18.19 5.82 21.16
N PHE A 19 18.23 4.55 20.73
CA PHE A 19 19.39 3.65 20.78
C PHE A 19 19.86 3.21 22.18
N PHE A 20 19.08 3.46 23.23
CA PHE A 20 19.40 2.94 24.57
C PHE A 20 18.81 1.56 24.81
N GLY A 21 19.52 0.74 25.57
CA GLY A 21 19.04 -0.56 25.98
C GLY A 21 17.86 -0.45 26.95
N LEU A 22 17.04 -1.50 27.05
CA LEU A 22 15.80 -1.43 27.85
C LEU A 22 16.07 -1.06 29.31
N ASP A 23 17.13 -1.63 29.90
CA ASP A 23 17.49 -1.41 31.30
C ASP A 23 17.90 0.05 31.56
N GLU A 24 18.53 0.71 30.58
CA GLU A 24 18.92 2.12 30.64
C GLU A 24 17.71 3.03 30.52
N VAL A 25 16.81 2.72 29.58
CA VAL A 25 15.54 3.42 29.42
C VAL A 25 14.73 3.34 30.73
N GLN A 26 14.64 2.17 31.36
CA GLN A 26 13.91 2.02 32.62
C GLN A 26 14.53 2.83 33.76
N LYS A 27 15.86 2.89 33.86
CA LYS A 27 16.58 3.71 34.85
C LYS A 27 16.34 5.20 34.64
N LEU A 28 16.46 5.69 33.40
CA LEU A 28 16.33 7.12 33.07
C LEU A 28 14.87 7.62 33.13
N THR A 29 13.92 6.74 32.86
CA THR A 29 12.49 7.06 32.95
C THR A 29 11.91 6.87 34.34
N GLY A 30 12.55 6.04 35.19
CA GLY A 30 12.00 5.61 36.47
C GLY A 30 10.79 4.69 36.33
N SER A 31 10.56 4.13 35.13
CA SER A 31 9.39 3.34 34.76
C SER A 31 9.82 2.03 34.14
N LYS A 32 9.15 0.93 34.48
CA LYS A 32 9.34 -0.36 33.79
C LYS A 32 8.68 -0.42 32.42
N MET A 33 7.73 0.48 32.16
CA MET A 33 6.96 0.55 30.91
C MET A 33 7.64 1.50 29.93
N VAL A 34 7.78 1.07 28.67
CA VAL A 34 8.22 1.90 27.55
C VAL A 34 7.08 2.84 27.17
N LYS A 35 7.37 4.14 27.07
CA LYS A 35 6.37 5.17 26.76
C LYS A 35 6.06 5.16 25.27
N ALA A 36 4.93 4.59 24.87
CA ALA A 36 4.53 4.53 23.46
C ALA A 36 4.27 5.92 22.86
N GLU A 37 3.97 6.94 23.67
CA GLU A 37 3.67 8.32 23.24
C GLU A 37 4.79 8.97 22.41
N ILE A 38 6.04 8.54 22.59
CA ILE A 38 7.19 9.07 21.85
C ILE A 38 7.48 8.32 20.55
N TYR A 39 6.73 7.25 20.25
CA TYR A 39 6.95 6.40 19.09
C TYR A 39 6.05 6.79 17.91
N ASP A 40 6.54 6.58 16.70
CA ASP A 40 5.76 6.46 15.47
C ASP A 40 5.64 4.98 15.10
N LYS A 41 4.43 4.52 14.75
CA LYS A 41 4.28 3.28 13.98
C LYS A 41 4.72 3.58 12.55
N ILE A 42 5.82 3.00 12.11
CA ILE A 42 6.46 3.28 10.81
C ILE A 42 6.31 2.14 9.80
N PHE A 43 5.75 1.01 10.23
CA PHE A 43 5.41 -0.12 9.38
C PHE A 43 4.26 -0.94 9.97
N SER A 44 3.42 -1.47 9.09
CA SER A 44 2.37 -2.44 9.40
C SER A 44 2.16 -3.31 8.17
N GLY A 45 2.36 -4.62 8.29
CA GLY A 45 2.18 -5.51 7.15
C GLY A 45 2.56 -6.96 7.40
N ASP A 46 2.34 -7.76 6.37
CA ASP A 46 2.75 -9.15 6.30
C ASP A 46 4.18 -9.26 5.76
N VAL A 47 5.03 -9.99 6.47
CA VAL A 47 6.43 -10.24 6.12
C VAL A 47 6.73 -11.73 6.09
N ASP A 48 7.58 -12.13 5.14
CA ASP A 48 8.11 -13.48 5.08
C ASP A 48 9.30 -13.65 6.04
N CYS A 49 8.99 -13.67 7.33
CA CYS A 49 9.95 -13.87 8.43
C CYS A 49 9.43 -14.97 9.38
N HIS A 50 10.36 -15.74 9.95
CA HIS A 50 10.04 -16.84 10.86
C HIS A 50 10.45 -16.56 12.32
N SER A 51 11.23 -15.51 12.56
CA SER A 51 11.74 -15.12 13.87
C SER A 51 11.94 -13.60 13.96
N LEU A 52 12.14 -13.07 15.18
CA LEU A 52 12.51 -11.66 15.38
C LEU A 52 13.88 -11.32 14.77
N GLU A 53 14.80 -12.29 14.71
CA GLU A 53 16.10 -12.10 14.08
C GLU A 53 15.98 -12.00 12.54
N ASP A 54 15.07 -12.76 11.93
CA ASP A 54 14.74 -12.58 10.50
C ASP A 54 14.12 -11.21 10.23
N VAL A 55 13.26 -10.73 11.12
CA VAL A 55 12.73 -9.37 11.05
C VAL A 55 13.89 -8.37 11.16
N TYR A 56 14.76 -8.51 12.14
CA TYR A 56 15.92 -7.63 12.30
C TYR A 56 16.76 -7.56 11.02
N ARG A 57 17.14 -8.73 10.48
CA ARG A 57 17.91 -8.83 9.23
C ARG A 57 17.17 -8.17 8.06
N LYS A 58 15.91 -8.54 7.82
CA LYS A 58 15.11 -8.03 6.70
C LYS A 58 14.98 -6.50 6.72
N PHE A 59 14.72 -5.92 7.88
CA PHE A 59 14.54 -4.47 8.04
C PHE A 59 15.86 -3.68 8.16
N ASN A 60 17.01 -4.34 8.10
CA ASN A 60 18.33 -3.70 7.97
C ASN A 60 18.93 -3.89 6.56
N GLU A 61 18.69 -5.04 5.92
CA GLU A 61 19.28 -5.38 4.62
C GLU A 61 18.38 -5.04 3.44
N GLU A 62 17.08 -5.33 3.54
CA GLU A 62 16.15 -5.27 2.40
C GLU A 62 15.25 -4.03 2.43
N HIS A 63 14.90 -3.52 3.63
CA HIS A 63 13.91 -2.46 3.85
C HIS A 63 12.59 -2.70 3.07
N PRO A 64 11.73 -3.62 3.54
CA PRO A 64 10.56 -4.06 2.78
C PRO A 64 9.55 -2.94 2.51
N ALA A 65 8.76 -3.10 1.45
CA ALA A 65 7.76 -2.14 0.98
C ALA A 65 6.86 -1.60 2.11
N GLY A 66 6.69 -0.28 2.15
CA GLY A 66 5.94 0.42 3.19
C GLY A 66 6.75 0.73 4.46
N TYR A 67 8.01 0.29 4.56
CA TYR A 67 8.90 0.67 5.65
C TYR A 67 9.40 2.11 5.44
N LYS A 68 9.02 3.01 6.34
CA LYS A 68 9.41 4.44 6.27
C LYS A 68 10.30 4.88 7.42
N GLY A 69 10.82 3.92 8.19
CA GLY A 69 11.71 4.15 9.31
C GLY A 69 13.18 4.16 8.91
N ARG A 70 14.04 4.53 9.86
CA ARG A 70 15.48 4.20 9.78
C ARG A 70 15.66 2.69 9.94
N SER A 71 16.84 2.15 9.64
CA SER A 71 17.12 0.73 9.89
C SER A 71 16.76 0.30 11.31
N LEU A 72 16.23 -0.92 11.45
CA LEU A 72 15.78 -1.45 12.73
C LEU A 72 16.98 -1.55 13.69
N SER A 73 16.87 -0.95 14.86
CA SER A 73 17.97 -0.82 15.81
C SER A 73 17.49 -0.85 17.26
N VAL A 74 18.46 -0.81 18.18
CA VAL A 74 18.19 -0.68 19.61
C VAL A 74 17.19 0.46 19.85
N SER A 75 16.26 0.26 20.78
CA SER A 75 15.10 1.13 21.09
C SER A 75 13.85 0.94 20.25
N ASP A 76 13.93 0.21 19.15
CA ASP A 76 12.74 -0.07 18.33
C ASP A 76 11.86 -1.14 18.96
N VAL A 77 10.57 -1.11 18.66
CA VAL A 77 9.61 -2.12 19.12
C VAL A 77 9.01 -2.83 17.91
N VAL A 78 9.11 -4.15 17.91
CA VAL A 78 8.42 -5.04 16.96
C VAL A 78 7.19 -5.61 17.65
N GLU A 79 6.02 -5.38 17.08
CA GLU A 79 4.77 -6.02 17.50
C GLU A 79 4.49 -7.21 16.58
N ILE A 80 4.28 -8.38 17.17
CA ILE A 80 3.80 -9.56 16.45
C ILE A 80 2.28 -9.67 16.62
N ILE A 81 1.55 -9.39 15.55
CA ILE A 81 0.09 -9.53 15.49
C ILE A 81 -0.31 -10.99 15.23
N GLU A 82 0.41 -11.64 14.31
CA GLU A 82 0.15 -13.01 13.91
C GLU A 82 1.42 -13.73 13.43
N SER A 83 1.69 -14.90 14.00
CA SER A 83 2.81 -15.77 13.64
C SER A 83 2.50 -17.21 14.02
N ASN A 84 3.08 -18.16 13.29
CA ASN A 84 3.02 -19.58 13.63
C ASN A 84 4.17 -20.00 14.57
N ASN A 85 5.29 -19.26 14.57
CA ASN A 85 6.54 -19.68 15.21
C ASN A 85 6.99 -18.74 16.34
N THR A 86 6.29 -17.64 16.56
CA THR A 86 6.66 -16.64 17.57
C THR A 86 5.40 -16.18 18.29
N GLU A 87 5.50 -15.99 19.60
CA GLU A 87 4.37 -15.54 20.39
C GLU A 87 3.91 -14.14 19.96
N LYS A 88 2.62 -13.85 20.16
CA LYS A 88 2.07 -12.52 19.93
C LYS A 88 2.50 -11.61 21.09
N GLY A 89 2.87 -10.38 20.78
CA GLY A 89 3.31 -9.42 21.80
C GLY A 89 4.21 -8.34 21.25
N PHE A 90 4.81 -7.58 22.18
CA PHE A 90 5.71 -6.47 21.88
C PHE A 90 7.13 -6.81 22.31
N TYR A 91 8.06 -6.62 21.39
CA TYR A 91 9.45 -7.01 21.53
C TYR A 91 10.33 -5.78 21.29
N TYR A 92 10.99 -5.35 22.35
CA TYR A 92 11.98 -4.27 22.32
C TYR A 92 13.30 -4.80 21.77
N CYS A 93 13.82 -4.17 20.72
CA CYS A 93 15.16 -4.42 20.22
C CYS A 93 16.16 -3.84 21.23
N ASP A 94 16.89 -4.72 21.90
CA ASP A 94 17.89 -4.35 22.92
C ASP A 94 19.30 -4.54 22.37
N ASN A 95 20.32 -4.23 23.17
CA ASN A 95 21.73 -4.40 22.81
C ASN A 95 22.08 -5.82 22.36
N PHE A 96 21.33 -6.82 22.84
CA PHE A 96 21.44 -8.21 22.41
C PHE A 96 20.04 -8.81 22.27
N GLY A 97 19.65 -9.09 21.03
CA GLY A 97 18.36 -9.70 20.70
C GLY A 97 17.18 -8.83 21.12
N PHE A 98 16.09 -9.49 21.50
CA PHE A 98 14.81 -8.86 21.80
C PHE A 98 14.32 -9.19 23.21
N LYS A 99 13.74 -8.20 23.88
CA LYS A 99 13.09 -8.36 25.19
C LYS A 99 11.60 -8.10 25.09
N THR A 100 10.79 -8.97 25.67
CA THR A 100 9.34 -8.76 25.78
C THR A 100 9.02 -7.57 26.69
N ILE A 101 8.14 -6.68 26.24
CA ILE A 101 7.72 -5.48 26.99
C ILE A 101 6.20 -5.35 27.06
N SER A 102 5.73 -4.56 28.03
CA SER A 102 4.39 -3.98 27.97
C SER A 102 4.46 -2.66 27.21
N PHE A 103 3.62 -2.51 26.19
CA PHE A 103 3.59 -1.37 25.29
C PHE A 103 2.13 -1.02 24.96
N ALA A 104 1.81 0.27 24.90
CA ALA A 104 0.47 0.80 24.67
C ALA A 104 0.38 1.38 23.24
N PRO A 105 0.25 0.54 22.19
CA PRO A 105 0.39 0.96 20.79
C PRO A 105 -0.62 2.04 20.37
N GLU A 106 -1.79 2.10 21.01
CA GLU A 106 -2.83 3.10 20.76
C GLU A 106 -2.39 4.54 21.08
N LYS A 107 -1.32 4.68 21.87
CA LYS A 107 -0.72 5.97 22.20
C LYS A 107 0.43 6.38 21.27
N ALA A 108 0.96 5.44 20.49
CA ALA A 108 1.94 5.76 19.47
C ALA A 108 1.27 6.49 18.30
N GLN A 109 2.00 7.36 17.64
CA GLN A 109 1.48 8.05 16.47
C GLN A 109 1.48 7.09 15.26
N ASP A 110 0.31 6.84 14.68
CA ASP A 110 0.21 5.99 13.49
C ASP A 110 0.59 6.78 12.23
N THR A 111 1.79 6.52 11.69
CA THR A 111 2.25 7.13 10.43
C THR A 111 1.97 6.27 9.21
N VAL A 112 1.70 4.97 9.40
CA VAL A 112 1.40 4.03 8.31
C VAL A 112 0.01 4.30 7.72
N SER A 113 -0.99 4.50 8.57
CA SER A 113 -2.37 4.83 8.16
C SER A 113 -2.46 6.14 7.36
N LYS A 114 -1.49 7.05 7.50
CA LYS A 114 -1.40 8.27 6.67
C LYS A 114 -0.96 8.00 5.23
N ASN A 115 -0.42 6.81 4.92
CA ASN A 115 0.04 6.45 3.58
C ASN A 115 -0.94 5.54 2.82
N GLN A 116 -2.14 5.30 3.35
CA GLN A 116 -3.15 4.54 2.62
C GLN A 116 -3.91 5.47 1.68
N ILE A 117 -4.14 5.03 0.44
CA ILE A 117 -4.99 5.73 -0.51
C ILE A 117 -6.16 4.84 -0.92
N THR A 118 -7.32 5.47 -1.11
CA THR A 118 -8.49 4.83 -1.68
C THR A 118 -8.47 5.01 -3.19
N VAL A 119 -8.44 3.91 -3.94
CA VAL A 119 -8.40 3.89 -5.40
C VAL A 119 -9.60 3.14 -5.96
N LEU A 120 -9.92 3.40 -7.22
CA LEU A 120 -10.93 2.63 -7.95
C LEU A 120 -10.20 1.54 -8.74
N TYR A 121 -10.37 0.29 -8.33
CA TYR A 121 -9.71 -0.87 -8.94
C TYR A 121 -10.62 -1.54 -9.97
N LEU A 122 -10.04 -1.88 -11.13
CA LEU A 122 -10.74 -2.41 -12.29
C LEU A 122 -10.10 -3.71 -12.72
N GLN A 123 -10.65 -4.81 -12.22
CA GLN A 123 -10.20 -6.14 -12.62
C GLN A 123 -10.80 -6.54 -13.97
N VAL A 124 -10.02 -7.31 -14.74
CA VAL A 124 -10.49 -7.91 -15.99
C VAL A 124 -11.78 -8.69 -15.74
N GLY A 125 -12.83 -8.35 -16.50
CA GLY A 125 -14.11 -9.06 -16.43
C GLY A 125 -15.00 -8.71 -15.23
N LYS A 126 -14.59 -7.82 -14.33
CA LYS A 126 -15.38 -7.41 -13.16
C LYS A 126 -15.86 -5.96 -13.21
N LEU A 127 -16.85 -5.65 -12.36
CA LEU A 127 -17.25 -4.27 -12.10
C LEU A 127 -16.16 -3.51 -11.32
N PRO A 128 -16.08 -2.17 -11.43
CA PRO A 128 -15.17 -1.37 -10.63
C PRO A 128 -15.41 -1.55 -9.13
N GLN A 129 -14.33 -1.61 -8.36
CA GLN A 129 -14.37 -1.76 -6.91
C GLN A 129 -13.48 -0.72 -6.23
N THR A 130 -14.02 -0.04 -5.23
CA THR A 130 -13.24 0.86 -4.39
C THR A 130 -12.44 0.05 -3.37
N VAL A 131 -11.13 0.24 -3.33
CA VAL A 131 -10.21 -0.48 -2.42
C VAL A 131 -9.25 0.49 -1.75
N SER A 132 -8.80 0.16 -0.54
CA SER A 132 -7.70 0.86 0.14
C SER A 132 -6.40 0.12 -0.10
N ILE A 133 -5.36 0.83 -0.52
CA ILE A 133 -4.02 0.28 -0.71
C ILE A 133 -2.97 1.16 -0.06
N ASP A 134 -1.80 0.58 0.21
CA ASP A 134 -0.62 1.35 0.55
C ASP A 134 -0.18 2.19 -0.67
N ASN A 135 0.12 3.46 -0.44
CA ASN A 135 0.64 4.39 -1.44
C ASN A 135 2.16 4.20 -1.61
N SER A 136 2.58 2.97 -1.89
CA SER A 136 3.95 2.57 -2.21
C SER A 136 3.97 1.93 -3.59
N LEU A 137 5.09 2.11 -4.30
CA LEU A 137 5.29 1.59 -5.66
C LEU A 137 5.03 0.08 -5.71
N GLU A 138 5.54 -0.68 -4.75
CA GLU A 138 5.42 -2.14 -4.73
C GLU A 138 3.98 -2.61 -4.51
N ALA A 139 3.21 -1.88 -3.69
CA ALA A 139 1.79 -2.18 -3.50
C ALA A 139 1.00 -1.95 -4.79
N MET A 140 1.31 -0.88 -5.53
CA MET A 140 0.71 -0.60 -6.83
C MET A 140 1.12 -1.64 -7.88
N GLN A 141 2.42 -1.99 -7.96
CA GLN A 141 2.94 -3.03 -8.85
C GLN A 141 2.30 -4.40 -8.58
N ARG A 142 2.12 -4.76 -7.31
CA ARG A 142 1.40 -5.99 -6.92
C ARG A 142 -0.05 -5.95 -7.38
N LEU A 143 -0.72 -4.81 -7.28
CA LEU A 143 -2.12 -4.66 -7.65
C LEU A 143 -2.35 -4.78 -9.16
N VAL A 144 -1.44 -4.26 -9.99
CA VAL A 144 -1.53 -4.33 -11.46
C VAL A 144 -0.78 -5.53 -12.07
N GLY A 145 0.04 -6.22 -11.28
CA GLY A 145 0.75 -7.43 -11.69
C GLY A 145 2.02 -7.19 -12.52
N GLY A 146 2.75 -6.09 -12.29
CA GLY A 146 3.99 -5.77 -13.00
C GLY A 146 4.51 -4.35 -12.71
N TYR A 147 5.50 -3.89 -13.50
CA TYR A 147 5.94 -2.49 -13.46
C TYR A 147 4.78 -1.57 -13.83
N ILE A 148 4.66 -0.44 -13.13
CA ILE A 148 3.53 0.48 -13.36
C ILE A 148 3.83 1.44 -14.49
N GLU A 149 2.81 1.74 -15.29
CA GLU A 149 2.74 2.89 -16.17
C GLU A 149 1.68 3.85 -15.62
N GLU A 150 2.05 5.13 -15.53
CA GLU A 150 1.12 6.21 -15.22
C GLU A 150 0.59 6.82 -16.52
N TYR A 151 -0.73 6.74 -16.72
CA TYR A 151 -1.40 7.27 -17.91
C TYR A 151 -2.52 8.25 -17.52
N MET A 152 -2.42 9.50 -17.97
CA MET A 152 -3.38 10.57 -17.65
C MET A 152 -4.10 11.09 -18.91
N PRO A 153 -5.11 10.37 -19.43
CA PRO A 153 -5.80 10.73 -20.68
C PRO A 153 -7.00 11.67 -20.48
N PHE A 154 -7.24 12.19 -19.27
CA PHE A 154 -8.43 12.97 -18.94
C PHE A 154 -8.06 14.36 -18.45
N ASP A 155 -9.00 15.31 -18.56
CA ASP A 155 -8.82 16.67 -18.07
C ASP A 155 -8.79 16.75 -16.53
N ASP A 156 -9.43 15.78 -15.84
CA ASP A 156 -9.32 15.67 -14.39
C ASP A 156 -7.90 15.21 -14.00
N GLU A 157 -7.43 15.66 -12.84
CA GLU A 157 -6.15 15.25 -12.24
C GLU A 157 -6.21 13.79 -11.71
N VAL A 158 -6.51 12.83 -12.56
CA VAL A 158 -6.50 11.40 -12.24
C VAL A 158 -5.55 10.64 -13.14
N ALA A 159 -4.92 9.63 -12.58
CA ALA A 159 -4.07 8.71 -13.31
C ALA A 159 -4.71 7.32 -13.37
N LEU A 160 -4.65 6.71 -14.55
CA LEU A 160 -4.79 5.28 -14.75
C LEU A 160 -3.41 4.66 -14.50
N ILE A 161 -3.34 3.77 -13.52
CA ILE A 161 -2.13 3.02 -13.22
C ILE A 161 -2.33 1.58 -13.65
N CYS A 162 -1.55 1.13 -14.64
CA CYS A 162 -1.62 -0.20 -15.22
C CYS A 162 -0.23 -0.85 -15.31
N ASN A 163 -0.18 -2.12 -15.71
CA ASN A 163 1.07 -2.79 -16.00
C ASN A 163 1.66 -2.31 -17.34
N GLU A 164 2.83 -1.68 -17.31
CA GLU A 164 3.56 -1.16 -18.48
C GLU A 164 3.77 -2.23 -19.57
N GLU A 165 4.03 -3.47 -19.15
CA GLU A 165 4.27 -4.59 -20.06
C GLU A 165 3.01 -5.43 -20.32
N GLY A 166 1.84 -5.01 -19.84
CA GLY A 166 0.61 -5.82 -19.82
C GLY A 166 0.27 -6.38 -21.21
N LYS A 167 0.32 -5.55 -22.24
CA LYS A 167 0.07 -5.98 -23.64
C LYS A 167 1.17 -6.91 -24.17
N MET A 168 2.43 -6.58 -23.88
CA MET A 168 3.60 -7.36 -24.32
C MET A 168 3.61 -8.76 -23.72
N ASN A 169 3.18 -8.87 -22.46
CA ASN A 169 3.09 -10.13 -21.73
C ASN A 169 1.78 -10.91 -22.01
N GLY A 170 0.95 -10.42 -22.94
CA GLY A 170 -0.27 -11.11 -23.36
C GLY A 170 -1.41 -11.07 -22.33
N SER A 171 -1.42 -10.07 -21.44
CA SER A 171 -2.52 -9.88 -20.49
C SER A 171 -3.83 -9.65 -21.22
N SER A 172 -4.94 -10.08 -20.61
CA SER A 172 -6.27 -9.88 -21.18
C SER A 172 -6.61 -8.39 -21.26
N LEU A 173 -7.21 -7.97 -22.37
CA LEU A 173 -7.70 -6.60 -22.53
C LEU A 173 -8.86 -6.33 -21.55
N ASN A 174 -8.86 -5.15 -20.94
CA ASN A 174 -9.74 -4.81 -19.83
C ASN A 174 -10.78 -3.75 -20.20
N ARG A 175 -10.35 -2.50 -20.39
CA ARG A 175 -11.19 -1.36 -20.77
C ARG A 175 -10.53 -0.52 -21.87
N ALA A 176 -11.33 -0.04 -22.80
CA ALA A 176 -10.94 1.02 -23.71
C ALA A 176 -10.98 2.38 -23.00
N VAL A 177 -10.03 3.22 -23.37
CA VAL A 177 -10.00 4.64 -23.06
C VAL A 177 -10.40 5.39 -24.33
N TYR A 178 -11.29 6.35 -24.16
CA TYR A 178 -11.79 7.20 -25.23
C TYR A 178 -11.41 8.64 -24.94
N ASP A 179 -10.99 9.35 -25.97
CA ASP A 179 -10.79 10.80 -25.92
C ASP A 179 -12.09 11.51 -25.53
N GLU A 180 -12.00 12.50 -24.62
CA GLU A 180 -13.20 13.14 -24.08
C GLU A 180 -13.88 14.06 -25.10
N HIS A 181 -13.17 14.54 -26.13
CA HIS A 181 -13.70 15.43 -27.16
C HIS A 181 -14.14 14.69 -28.42
N SER A 182 -13.25 13.92 -29.05
CA SER A 182 -13.50 13.22 -30.32
C SER A 182 -14.34 11.96 -30.14
N LYS A 183 -14.36 11.40 -28.91
CA LYS A 183 -14.95 10.08 -28.59
C LYS A 183 -14.30 8.91 -29.33
N GLU A 184 -13.13 9.13 -29.93
CA GLU A 184 -12.36 8.06 -30.55
C GLU A 184 -11.68 7.20 -29.48
N MET A 185 -11.57 5.90 -29.73
CA MET A 185 -10.80 4.99 -28.89
C MET A 185 -9.32 5.29 -29.09
N ILE A 186 -8.64 5.69 -28.02
CA ILE A 186 -7.22 6.07 -28.05
C ILE A 186 -6.32 5.01 -27.43
N GLU A 187 -6.86 4.19 -26.52
CA GLU A 187 -6.10 3.15 -25.84
C GLU A 187 -7.02 2.00 -25.38
N ILE A 188 -6.46 0.81 -25.22
CA ILE A 188 -7.04 -0.34 -24.55
C ILE A 188 -6.07 -0.82 -23.46
N ILE A 189 -6.49 -0.70 -22.21
CA ILE A 189 -5.71 -1.16 -21.06
C ILE A 189 -5.70 -2.68 -21.03
N ALA A 190 -4.53 -3.28 -20.83
CA ALA A 190 -4.35 -4.73 -20.68
C ALA A 190 -3.99 -5.09 -19.24
N GLY A 191 -4.65 -6.11 -18.70
CA GLY A 191 -4.52 -6.52 -17.30
C GLY A 191 -5.38 -5.69 -16.34
N ASP A 192 -5.23 -5.96 -15.05
CA ASP A 192 -5.90 -5.21 -13.99
C ASP A 192 -5.24 -3.82 -13.88
N PHE A 193 -6.04 -2.80 -13.59
CA PHE A 193 -5.55 -1.43 -13.40
C PHE A 193 -6.35 -0.73 -12.32
N PHE A 194 -5.86 0.40 -11.84
CA PHE A 194 -6.61 1.25 -10.92
C PHE A 194 -6.55 2.71 -11.31
N ILE A 195 -7.50 3.49 -10.80
CA ILE A 195 -7.54 4.94 -10.95
C ILE A 195 -7.25 5.56 -9.59
N ALA A 196 -6.32 6.51 -9.55
CA ALA A 196 -5.96 7.28 -8.37
C ALA A 196 -6.04 8.78 -8.64
N TYR A 197 -6.17 9.59 -7.58
CA TYR A 197 -6.08 11.03 -7.70
C TYR A 197 -4.60 11.42 -7.80
N ALA A 198 -4.23 12.19 -8.83
CA ALA A 198 -2.86 12.57 -9.18
C ALA A 198 -2.79 14.10 -9.37
N PRO A 199 -2.88 14.88 -8.28
CA PRO A 199 -2.85 16.35 -8.38
C PRO A 199 -1.54 16.84 -8.99
N VAL A 200 -1.62 17.88 -9.82
CA VAL A 200 -0.43 18.50 -10.41
C VAL A 200 0.51 18.99 -9.30
N GLY A 201 1.79 18.64 -9.40
CA GLY A 201 2.81 19.00 -8.41
C GLY A 201 2.82 18.15 -7.14
N SER A 202 2.00 17.10 -7.07
CA SER A 202 2.11 16.08 -6.02
C SER A 202 3.12 15.01 -6.43
N GLU A 203 4.08 14.69 -5.56
CA GLU A 203 5.02 13.57 -5.79
C GLU A 203 4.38 12.19 -5.51
N ASN A 204 3.21 12.17 -4.87
CA ASN A 204 2.51 10.95 -4.50
C ASN A 204 1.05 10.98 -4.98
N PHE A 205 0.50 9.81 -5.29
CA PHE A 205 -0.93 9.65 -5.52
C PHE A 205 -1.72 9.90 -4.23
N LYS A 206 -3.01 10.20 -4.37
CA LYS A 206 -3.93 10.45 -3.26
C LYS A 206 -5.20 9.64 -3.43
N SER A 207 -5.96 9.52 -2.34
CA SER A 207 -7.30 8.95 -2.37
C SER A 207 -8.18 9.70 -3.37
N LEU A 208 -8.93 8.95 -4.17
CA LEU A 208 -9.92 9.53 -5.08
C LEU A 208 -10.98 10.33 -4.29
N PRO A 209 -11.19 11.60 -4.64
CA PRO A 209 -12.37 12.34 -4.22
C PRO A 209 -13.66 11.60 -4.60
N LYS A 210 -14.70 11.70 -3.75
CA LYS A 210 -15.93 10.90 -3.90
C LYS A 210 -16.70 11.18 -5.19
N ASP A 211 -16.63 12.40 -5.69
CA ASP A 211 -17.20 12.81 -6.97
C ASP A 211 -16.45 12.20 -8.16
N LEU A 212 -15.11 12.20 -8.14
CA LEU A 212 -14.29 11.55 -9.16
C LEU A 212 -14.45 10.03 -9.13
N GLU A 213 -14.46 9.41 -7.94
CA GLU A 213 -14.75 7.98 -7.76
C GLU A 213 -16.07 7.60 -8.46
N LYS A 214 -17.13 8.36 -8.20
CA LYS A 214 -18.44 8.12 -8.83
C LYS A 214 -18.41 8.32 -10.35
N LYS A 215 -17.75 9.39 -10.83
CA LYS A 215 -17.59 9.68 -12.27
C LYS A 215 -16.93 8.50 -13.00
N TYR A 216 -15.80 8.03 -12.49
CA TYR A 216 -15.02 6.98 -13.13
C TYR A 216 -15.60 5.57 -12.93
N ALA A 217 -16.29 5.31 -11.81
CA ALA A 217 -17.03 4.07 -11.62
C ALA A 217 -18.17 3.93 -12.64
N GLU A 218 -18.89 5.01 -12.97
CA GLU A 218 -19.88 4.98 -14.03
C GLU A 218 -19.24 4.92 -15.43
N LYS A 219 -18.13 5.64 -15.65
CA LYS A 219 -17.39 5.62 -16.93
C LYS A 219 -16.91 4.22 -17.31
N PHE A 220 -16.38 3.46 -16.36
CA PHE A 220 -15.81 2.12 -16.58
C PHE A 220 -16.66 0.97 -16.03
N LYS A 221 -17.94 1.24 -15.79
CA LYS A 221 -18.87 0.36 -15.07
C LYS A 221 -18.86 -1.08 -15.54
N TYR A 222 -18.93 -1.30 -16.85
CA TYR A 222 -19.06 -2.64 -17.41
C TYR A 222 -17.76 -3.13 -18.03
N PRO A 223 -17.38 -4.40 -17.81
CA PRO A 223 -16.37 -5.09 -18.60
C PRO A 223 -16.59 -4.93 -20.08
N GLU A 224 -15.51 -4.88 -20.85
CA GLU A 224 -15.59 -4.76 -22.29
C GLU A 224 -15.01 -5.99 -22.99
N ARG A 225 -15.52 -6.26 -24.19
CA ARG A 225 -14.94 -7.22 -25.12
C ARG A 225 -14.53 -6.51 -26.40
N PHE A 226 -13.40 -6.94 -26.94
CA PHE A 226 -12.76 -6.30 -28.08
C PHE A 226 -12.79 -7.23 -29.29
N TYR A 227 -13.09 -6.67 -30.45
CA TYR A 227 -13.10 -7.41 -31.72
C TYR A 227 -12.69 -6.51 -32.87
N LYS A 228 -12.17 -7.11 -33.94
CA LYS A 228 -11.80 -6.38 -35.17
C LYS A 228 -12.94 -6.48 -36.17
N GLN A 229 -13.38 -5.34 -36.69
CA GLN A 229 -14.40 -5.25 -37.74
C GLN A 229 -13.99 -4.19 -38.75
N ASN A 230 -13.95 -4.55 -40.04
CA ASN A 230 -13.57 -3.66 -41.14
C ASN A 230 -12.23 -2.94 -40.92
N GLY A 231 -11.24 -3.64 -40.36
CA GLY A 231 -9.93 -3.06 -40.08
C GLY A 231 -9.82 -2.26 -38.77
N GLN A 232 -10.95 -1.91 -38.13
CA GLN A 232 -10.98 -1.15 -36.88
C GLN A 232 -11.22 -2.05 -35.67
N ILE A 233 -10.63 -1.70 -34.53
CA ILE A 233 -10.93 -2.34 -33.25
C ILE A 233 -12.20 -1.70 -32.68
N LYS A 234 -13.12 -2.53 -32.19
CA LYS A 234 -14.34 -2.10 -31.51
C LYS A 234 -14.42 -2.74 -30.14
N ALA A 235 -14.96 -2.01 -29.18
CA ALA A 235 -15.29 -2.51 -27.85
C ALA A 235 -16.81 -2.53 -27.67
N TYR A 236 -17.30 -3.47 -26.87
CA TYR A 236 -18.69 -3.45 -26.42
C TYR A 236 -18.79 -3.84 -24.95
N PRO A 237 -19.65 -3.15 -24.17
CA PRO A 237 -19.84 -3.45 -22.76
C PRO A 237 -20.59 -4.77 -22.59
N VAL A 238 -20.16 -5.53 -21.60
CA VAL A 238 -20.72 -6.82 -21.20
C VAL A 238 -21.24 -6.69 -19.78
N LYS A 239 -22.56 -6.80 -19.61
CA LYS A 239 -23.16 -6.92 -18.28
C LYS A 239 -22.80 -8.30 -17.71
N PRO A 240 -22.16 -8.37 -16.53
CA PRO A 240 -21.88 -9.64 -15.87
C PRO A 240 -23.19 -10.41 -15.62
N LYS A 241 -23.19 -11.73 -15.87
CA LYS A 241 -24.39 -12.57 -15.71
C LYS A 241 -24.50 -13.27 -14.35
N ASN A 242 -23.44 -13.25 -13.52
CA ASN A 242 -23.35 -13.99 -12.25
C ASN A 242 -22.83 -13.10 -11.11
N ARG A 243 -23.31 -13.37 -9.87
CA ARG A 243 -22.95 -12.66 -8.63
C ARG A 243 -21.46 -12.68 -8.29
N ASP A 244 -20.72 -13.72 -8.67
CA ASP A 244 -19.28 -13.83 -8.38
C ASP A 244 -18.41 -12.89 -9.24
N MET A 245 -18.98 -12.35 -10.32
CA MET A 245 -18.36 -11.33 -11.18
C MET A 245 -18.76 -9.90 -10.75
N GLU A 246 -19.65 -9.79 -9.76
CA GLU A 246 -20.08 -8.53 -9.12
C GLU A 246 -19.28 -8.25 -7.82
N ARG A 247 -18.44 -9.20 -7.35
CA ARG A 247 -17.73 -9.15 -6.07
C ARG A 247 -16.21 -9.29 -6.18
#